data_AF-A0A956G4B5-F1
#
_entry.id   AF-A0A956G4B5-F1
#
_cell.length_a   1.000
_cell.length_b   1.000
_cell.length_c   1.000
_cell.angle_alpha   90.00
_cell.angle_beta   90.00
_cell.angle_gamma   90.00
#
_symmetry.space_group_name_H-M   'P 1'
#
loop_
_entity.id
_entity.type
_entity.pdbx_description
1 polymer ?
#
loop_
_entity_poly.entity_id
_entity_poly.type
_entity_poly.pdbx_seq_one_letter_code
_entity_poly.pdbx_strand_id
1 'polypeptide(L)'
;MAYRELTMIDVKEVLRRWQAGQRVRQIARESGVDRKTVRRYIDSAQVQGIGSDTPLSDVLVHVVAQSVQSRAAVAPSEQREQLSKHREQIKRWLEADKPLRLTKVHELLSRRGVQTSYATLRRFVIDELGWRKRPVTVRVVDPPPARKRRSTSAAWARSSSATRASGVRCGRCS
;
A
#
# COMPACT_ATOMS: atom_id res chain seq x y z
N MET A 1 -3.49 -7.81 -23.11
CA MET A 1 -2.12 -7.49 -22.63
C MET A 1 -2.03 -8.00 -21.22
N ALA A 2 -1.10 -8.91 -20.94
CA ALA A 2 -0.79 -9.29 -19.57
C ALA A 2 -0.29 -8.05 -18.82
N TYR A 3 -0.69 -7.91 -17.56
CA TYR A 3 -0.19 -6.84 -16.71
C TYR A 3 1.33 -6.97 -16.57
N ARG A 4 2.07 -5.91 -16.93
CA ARG A 4 3.51 -5.83 -16.74
C ARG A 4 3.79 -4.77 -15.69
N GLU A 5 4.47 -5.17 -14.65
CA GLU A 5 4.99 -4.23 -13.64
C GLU A 5 6.13 -3.41 -14.24
N LEU A 6 6.08 -2.10 -14.03
CA LEU A 6 7.12 -1.17 -14.44
C LEU A 6 8.07 -0.95 -13.28
N THR A 7 9.33 -1.29 -13.49
CA THR A 7 10.40 -1.03 -12.53
C THR A 7 10.97 0.37 -12.70
N MET A 8 11.72 0.86 -11.72
CA MET A 8 12.43 2.14 -11.84
C MET A 8 13.45 2.15 -12.99
N ILE A 9 14.00 0.97 -13.33
CA ILE A 9 14.91 0.81 -14.47
C ILE A 9 14.18 1.05 -15.78
N ASP A 10 12.96 0.51 -15.93
CA ASP A 10 12.14 0.74 -17.13
C ASP A 10 11.82 2.23 -17.31
N VAL A 11 11.49 2.93 -16.22
CA VAL A 11 11.21 4.38 -16.25
C VAL A 11 12.47 5.16 -16.64
N LYS A 12 13.61 4.86 -16.03
CA LYS A 12 14.89 5.51 -16.36
C LYS A 12 15.27 5.29 -17.83
N GLU A 13 15.08 4.08 -18.35
CA GLU A 13 15.40 3.76 -19.74
C GLU A 13 14.46 4.47 -20.74
N VAL A 14 13.17 4.58 -20.41
CA VAL A 14 12.21 5.38 -21.21
C VAL A 14 12.66 6.84 -21.30
N LEU A 15 13.03 7.45 -20.18
CA LEU A 15 13.48 8.84 -20.15
C LEU A 15 14.81 9.03 -20.88
N ARG A 16 15.76 8.11 -20.71
CA ARG A 16 17.05 8.15 -21.41
C ARG A 16 16.88 8.12 -22.93
N ARG A 17 16.03 7.20 -23.45
CA ARG A 17 15.78 7.10 -24.89
C ARG A 17 15.04 8.30 -25.45
N TRP A 18 14.15 8.88 -24.64
CA TRP A 18 13.52 10.14 -24.97
C TRP A 18 14.53 11.30 -25.07
N GLN A 19 15.45 11.43 -24.11
CA GLN A 19 16.54 12.42 -24.18
C GLN A 19 17.46 12.19 -25.38
N ALA A 20 17.66 10.94 -25.79
CA ALA A 20 18.37 10.58 -27.03
C ALA A 20 17.59 10.90 -28.33
N GLY A 21 16.43 11.56 -28.24
CA GLY A 21 15.64 11.99 -29.39
C GLY A 21 14.79 10.89 -30.05
N GLN A 22 14.66 9.72 -29.43
CA GLN A 22 13.86 8.64 -30.00
C GLN A 22 12.36 8.96 -29.98
N ARG A 23 11.63 8.50 -31.01
CA ARG A 23 10.17 8.66 -31.08
C ARG A 23 9.47 7.69 -30.12
N VAL A 24 8.33 8.09 -29.56
CA VAL A 24 7.51 7.27 -28.64
C VAL A 24 7.26 5.84 -29.13
N ARG A 25 6.97 5.66 -30.43
CA ARG A 25 6.76 4.32 -31.01
C ARG A 25 8.02 3.45 -30.97
N GLN A 26 9.17 4.06 -31.22
CA GLN A 26 10.47 3.38 -31.15
C GLN A 26 10.79 2.99 -29.71
N ILE A 27 10.64 3.92 -28.76
CA ILE A 27 10.85 3.68 -27.34
C ILE A 27 9.97 2.53 -26.86
N ALA A 28 8.67 2.53 -27.19
CA ALA A 28 7.73 1.48 -26.80
C ALA A 28 8.14 0.10 -27.34
N ARG A 29 8.56 0.03 -28.62
CA ARG A 29 9.03 -1.21 -29.24
C ARG A 29 10.29 -1.75 -28.58
N GLU A 30 11.25 -0.88 -28.29
CA GLU A 30 12.56 -1.26 -27.75
C GLU A 30 12.53 -1.51 -26.23
N SER A 31 11.58 -0.92 -25.49
CA SER A 31 11.46 -1.08 -24.03
C SER A 31 10.42 -2.15 -23.64
N GLY A 32 9.53 -2.50 -24.57
CA GLY A 32 8.37 -3.35 -24.29
C GLY A 32 7.32 -2.68 -23.40
N VAL A 33 7.40 -1.36 -23.20
CA VAL A 33 6.43 -0.56 -22.46
C VAL A 33 5.32 -0.09 -23.40
N ASP A 34 4.07 -0.12 -22.94
CA ASP A 34 2.95 0.38 -23.76
C ASP A 34 3.16 1.85 -24.16
N ARG A 35 2.84 2.17 -25.41
CA ARG A 35 3.02 3.50 -25.99
C ARG A 35 2.34 4.63 -25.20
N LYS A 36 1.18 4.36 -24.58
CA LYS A 36 0.47 5.37 -23.77
C LYS A 36 1.20 5.60 -22.45
N THR A 37 1.78 4.54 -21.89
CA THR A 37 2.61 4.64 -20.69
C THR A 37 3.89 5.41 -20.97
N VAL A 38 4.60 5.10 -22.05
CA VAL A 38 5.78 5.88 -22.49
C VAL A 38 5.44 7.37 -22.60
N ARG A 39 4.37 7.70 -23.33
CA ARG A 39 3.92 9.09 -23.47
C ARG A 39 3.64 9.73 -22.11
N ARG A 40 2.92 9.03 -21.23
CA ARG A 40 2.58 9.53 -19.89
C ARG A 40 3.82 9.88 -19.05
N TYR A 41 4.87 9.06 -19.12
CA TYR A 41 6.12 9.35 -18.42
C TYR A 41 6.87 10.54 -19.02
N ILE A 42 6.90 10.65 -20.35
CA ILE A 42 7.52 11.79 -21.05
C ILE A 42 6.79 13.09 -20.72
N ASP A 43 5.47 13.12 -20.85
CA ASP A 43 4.65 14.30 -20.54
C ASP A 43 4.88 14.74 -19.08
N SER A 44 4.94 13.76 -18.17
CA SER A 44 5.22 14.03 -16.76
C SER A 44 6.62 14.56 -16.51
N ALA A 45 7.64 14.10 -17.25
CA ALA A 45 9.00 14.62 -17.14
C ALA A 45 9.09 16.07 -17.65
N GLN A 46 8.40 16.38 -18.74
CA GLN A 46 8.31 17.73 -19.29
C GLN A 46 7.66 18.72 -18.30
N VAL A 47 6.59 18.31 -17.61
CA VAL A 47 5.95 19.12 -16.56
C VAL A 47 6.91 19.43 -15.40
N GLN A 48 7.84 18.52 -15.10
CA GLN A 48 8.87 18.71 -14.07
C GLN A 48 10.10 19.48 -14.59
N GLY A 49 10.07 19.99 -15.82
CA GLY A 49 11.17 20.76 -16.42
C GLY A 49 12.39 19.91 -16.80
N ILE A 50 12.26 18.58 -16.85
CA ILE A 50 13.33 17.69 -17.30
C ILE A 50 13.35 17.75 -18.82
N GLY A 51 14.44 18.25 -19.40
CA GLY A 51 14.66 18.36 -20.86
C GLY A 51 15.62 17.30 -21.40
N SER A 52 16.00 17.41 -22.67
CA SER A 52 17.01 16.56 -23.32
C SER A 52 18.38 16.65 -22.64
N ASP A 53 18.72 17.83 -22.12
CA ASP A 53 20.07 18.15 -21.64
C ASP A 53 20.18 18.04 -20.12
N THR A 54 19.08 17.71 -19.44
CA THR A 54 19.04 17.57 -17.99
C THR A 54 19.64 16.22 -17.59
N PRO A 55 20.66 16.16 -16.72
CA PRO A 55 21.22 14.88 -16.28
C PRO A 55 20.17 14.06 -15.51
N LEU A 56 19.86 12.86 -16.00
CA LEU A 56 18.93 11.93 -15.36
C LEU A 56 19.55 11.32 -14.09
N SER A 57 19.26 11.91 -12.93
CA SER A 57 19.53 11.32 -11.62
C SER A 57 18.37 10.42 -11.17
N ASP A 58 18.65 9.44 -10.31
CA ASP A 58 17.62 8.52 -9.79
C ASP A 58 16.53 9.28 -8.99
N VAL A 59 16.90 10.43 -8.39
CA VAL A 59 15.95 11.33 -7.72
C VAL A 59 14.95 11.92 -8.71
N LEU A 60 15.40 12.41 -9.87
CA LEU A 60 14.51 12.96 -10.89
C LEU A 60 13.61 11.87 -11.49
N VAL A 61 14.15 10.68 -11.75
CA VAL A 61 13.36 9.54 -12.21
C VAL A 61 12.28 9.20 -11.17
N HIS A 62 12.61 9.22 -9.88
CA HIS A 62 11.67 8.99 -8.80
C HIS A 62 10.57 10.05 -8.75
N VAL A 63 10.89 11.35 -8.89
CA VAL A 63 9.91 12.44 -8.95
C VAL A 63 8.92 12.23 -10.09
N VAL A 64 9.41 11.86 -11.29
CA VAL A 64 8.53 11.57 -12.45
C VAL A 64 7.66 10.35 -12.19
N ALA A 65 8.21 9.28 -11.63
CA ALA A 65 7.43 8.09 -11.28
C ALA A 65 6.33 8.41 -10.26
N GLN A 66 6.68 9.18 -9.22
CA GLN A 66 5.73 9.63 -8.22
C GLN A 66 4.64 10.50 -8.85
N SER A 67 4.95 11.47 -9.71
CA SER A 67 3.93 12.33 -10.33
C SER A 67 2.99 11.57 -11.27
N VAL A 68 3.48 10.52 -11.93
CA VAL A 68 2.64 9.63 -12.74
C VAL A 68 1.73 8.76 -11.87
N GLN A 69 2.22 8.27 -10.72
CA GLN A 69 1.46 7.45 -9.77
C GLN A 69 0.47 8.27 -8.94
N SER A 70 0.86 9.49 -8.55
CA SER A 70 0.08 10.42 -7.73
C SER A 70 -0.92 11.22 -8.56
N ARG A 71 -0.88 11.11 -9.89
CA ARG A 71 -1.86 11.77 -10.76
C ARG A 71 -3.26 11.42 -10.26
N ALA A 72 -3.94 12.47 -9.80
CA ALA A 72 -5.18 12.41 -9.06
C ALA A 72 -6.16 11.44 -9.73
N ALA A 73 -6.85 10.65 -8.89
CA ALA A 73 -8.09 10.01 -9.28
C ALA A 73 -8.91 11.04 -10.07
N VAL A 74 -9.46 10.62 -11.21
CA VAL A 74 -10.31 11.46 -12.08
C VAL A 74 -11.17 12.36 -11.20
N ALA A 75 -11.08 13.68 -11.42
CA ALA A 75 -11.80 14.66 -10.62
C ALA A 75 -13.22 14.15 -10.34
N PRO A 76 -13.69 14.17 -9.07
CA PRO A 76 -14.99 13.64 -8.74
C PRO A 76 -16.03 14.24 -9.69
N SER A 77 -16.88 13.42 -10.31
CA SER A 77 -17.96 13.98 -11.12
C SER A 77 -18.80 14.94 -10.28
N GLU A 78 -19.46 15.92 -10.89
CA GLU A 78 -20.31 16.90 -10.18
C GLU A 78 -21.29 16.21 -9.21
N GLN A 79 -21.80 15.03 -9.59
CA GLN A 79 -22.66 14.19 -8.76
C GLN A 79 -21.96 13.67 -7.49
N ARG A 80 -20.67 13.34 -7.58
CA ARG A 80 -19.86 12.88 -6.44
C ARG A 80 -19.50 14.04 -5.51
N GLU A 81 -19.34 15.26 -6.04
CA GLU A 81 -19.20 16.47 -5.22
C GLU A 81 -20.49 16.83 -4.48
N GLN A 82 -21.65 16.68 -5.13
CA GLN A 82 -22.94 16.87 -4.45
C GLN A 82 -23.12 15.85 -3.31
N LEU A 83 -22.72 14.59 -3.53
CA LEU A 83 -22.73 13.58 -2.47
C LEU A 83 -21.76 13.88 -1.33
N SER A 84 -20.57 14.44 -1.62
CA SER A 84 -19.59 14.79 -0.60
C SER A 84 -20.10 15.86 0.36
N LYS A 85 -20.86 16.85 -0.14
CA LYS A 85 -21.55 17.86 0.69
C LYS A 85 -22.55 17.25 1.69
N HIS A 86 -23.12 16.09 1.37
CA HIS A 86 -24.05 15.37 2.24
C HIS A 86 -23.42 14.18 2.98
N ARG A 87 -22.09 14.04 2.96
CA ARG A 87 -21.36 12.89 3.53
C ARG A 87 -21.75 12.63 4.98
N GLU A 88 -21.75 13.65 5.84
CA GLU A 88 -22.08 13.49 7.25
C GLU A 88 -23.52 13.04 7.47
N GLN A 89 -24.46 13.59 6.71
CA GLN A 89 -25.88 13.22 6.80
C GLN A 89 -26.07 11.76 6.38
N ILE A 90 -25.43 11.34 5.29
CA ILE A 90 -25.47 9.95 4.81
C ILE A 90 -24.86 9.02 5.86
N LYS A 91 -23.73 9.40 6.47
CA LYS A 91 -23.10 8.64 7.55
C LYS A 91 -24.05 8.48 8.75
N ARG A 92 -24.67 9.57 9.22
CA ARG A 92 -25.63 9.54 10.33
C ARG A 92 -26.82 8.62 10.05
N TRP A 93 -27.35 8.62 8.82
CA TRP A 93 -28.45 7.73 8.44
C TRP A 93 -28.07 6.25 8.37
N LEU A 94 -26.81 5.94 8.07
CA LEU A 94 -26.29 4.58 7.97
C LEU A 94 -25.79 4.02 9.31
N GLU A 95 -25.36 4.88 10.23
CA GLU A 95 -24.82 4.51 11.55
C GLU A 95 -25.83 4.70 12.70
N ALA A 96 -27.03 5.24 12.44
CA ALA A 96 -28.07 5.36 13.45
C ALA A 96 -28.49 4.00 14.03
N ASP A 97 -29.00 4.01 15.27
CA ASP A 97 -29.51 2.81 15.98
C ASP A 97 -30.51 1.99 15.16
N LYS A 98 -31.28 2.68 14.30
CA LYS A 98 -32.10 2.06 13.25
C LYS A 98 -31.57 2.52 11.88
N PRO A 99 -30.65 1.77 11.26
CA PRO A 99 -30.00 2.20 10.04
C PRO A 99 -30.97 2.18 8.86
N LEU A 100 -30.97 3.25 8.07
CA LEU A 100 -31.80 3.33 6.87
C LEU A 100 -31.23 2.45 5.76
N ARG A 101 -32.13 1.82 4.99
CA ARG A 101 -31.74 1.12 3.75
C ARG A 101 -31.14 2.13 2.77
N LEU A 102 -30.12 1.73 2.02
CA LEU A 102 -29.46 2.62 1.05
C LEU A 102 -30.44 3.15 -0.03
N THR A 103 -31.44 2.36 -0.40
CA THR A 103 -32.54 2.79 -1.28
C THR A 103 -33.33 3.95 -0.67
N LYS A 104 -33.60 3.91 0.64
CA LYS A 104 -34.29 5.00 1.34
C LYS A 104 -33.43 6.25 1.44
N VAL A 105 -32.12 6.09 1.65
CA VAL A 105 -31.16 7.20 1.58
C VAL A 105 -31.15 7.84 0.20
N HIS A 106 -31.19 7.05 -0.88
CA HIS A 106 -31.25 7.55 -2.26
C HIS A 106 -32.54 8.35 -2.55
N GLU A 107 -33.69 7.86 -2.08
CA GLU A 107 -34.95 8.61 -2.16
C GLU A 107 -34.89 9.95 -1.42
N LEU A 108 -34.34 9.96 -0.20
CA LEU A 108 -34.21 11.17 0.62
C LEU A 108 -33.26 12.19 0.01
N LEU A 109 -32.18 11.75 -0.61
CA LEU A 109 -31.25 12.61 -1.35
C LEU A 109 -31.90 13.19 -2.61
N SER A 110 -32.70 12.38 -3.33
CA SER A 110 -33.43 12.84 -4.52
C SER A 110 -34.44 13.94 -4.17
N ARG A 111 -35.15 13.83 -3.03
CA ARG A 111 -36.07 14.87 -2.53
C ARG A 111 -35.36 16.17 -2.14
N ARG A 112 -34.07 16.11 -1.83
CA ARG A 112 -33.23 17.27 -1.51
C ARG A 112 -32.55 17.87 -2.74
N GLY A 113 -32.90 17.41 -3.94
CA GLY A 113 -32.39 17.94 -5.21
C GLY A 113 -31.06 17.33 -5.66
N VAL A 114 -30.57 16.27 -5.01
CA VAL A 114 -29.31 15.61 -5.41
C VAL A 114 -29.60 14.64 -6.56
N GLN A 115 -29.29 15.04 -7.79
CA GLN A 115 -29.51 14.21 -8.98
C GLN A 115 -28.37 13.20 -9.19
N THR A 116 -28.35 12.15 -8.36
CA THR A 116 -27.35 11.07 -8.46
C THR A 116 -28.01 9.73 -8.76
N SER A 117 -27.32 8.87 -9.52
CA SER A 117 -27.75 7.48 -9.68
C SER A 117 -27.52 6.66 -8.39
N TYR A 118 -28.33 5.62 -8.17
CA TYR A 118 -28.13 4.68 -7.07
C TYR A 118 -26.73 4.03 -7.10
N ALA A 119 -26.21 3.72 -8.29
CA ALA A 119 -24.89 3.13 -8.46
C ALA A 119 -23.76 4.07 -8.00
N THR A 120 -23.88 5.36 -8.29
CA THR A 120 -22.92 6.39 -7.85
C THR A 120 -22.95 6.54 -6.33
N LEU A 121 -24.15 6.60 -5.72
CA LEU A 121 -24.31 6.63 -4.26
C LEU A 121 -23.70 5.37 -3.60
N ARG A 122 -24.00 4.19 -4.14
CA ARG A 122 -23.48 2.92 -3.62
C ARG A 122 -21.95 2.88 -3.66
N ARG A 123 -21.33 3.32 -4.76
CA ARG A 123 -19.86 3.41 -4.88
C ARG A 123 -19.29 4.39 -3.87
N PHE A 124 -19.85 5.60 -3.79
CA PHE A 124 -19.43 6.64 -2.86
C PHE A 124 -19.44 6.15 -1.40
N VAL A 125 -20.52 5.50 -0.98
CA VAL A 125 -20.68 5.00 0.40
C VAL A 125 -19.73 3.83 0.71
N ILE A 126 -19.37 3.00 -0.28
CA ILE A 126 -18.35 1.95 -0.12
C ILE A 126 -16.94 2.57 -0.02
N ASP A 127 -16.64 3.56 -0.87
CA ASP A 127 -15.32 4.19 -0.96
C ASP A 127 -15.04 5.07 0.27
N GLU A 128 -15.94 5.99 0.60
CA GLU A 128 -15.73 7.07 1.60
C GLU A 128 -16.15 6.71 3.03
N LEU A 129 -17.12 5.79 3.17
CA LEU A 129 -17.70 5.39 4.46
C LEU A 129 -17.41 3.92 4.81
N GLY A 130 -16.73 3.17 3.92
CA GLY A 130 -16.40 1.77 4.16
C GLY A 130 -17.61 0.85 4.30
N TRP A 131 -18.78 1.26 3.79
CA TRP A 131 -20.03 0.54 4.01
C TRP A 131 -19.94 -0.89 3.46
N ARG A 132 -20.17 -1.87 4.35
CA ARG A 132 -20.05 -3.31 4.07
C ARG A 132 -18.66 -3.78 3.63
N LYS A 133 -17.60 -2.97 3.75
CA LYS A 133 -16.23 -3.48 3.60
C LYS A 133 -15.92 -4.36 4.81
N ARG A 134 -15.53 -5.62 4.56
CA ARG A 134 -14.94 -6.48 5.59
C ARG A 134 -13.61 -5.85 6.03
N PRO A 135 -13.24 -5.93 7.32
CA PRO A 135 -11.92 -5.48 7.75
C PRO A 135 -10.86 -6.19 6.90
N VAL A 136 -9.87 -5.44 6.43
CA VAL A 136 -8.77 -5.98 5.63
C VAL A 136 -7.99 -6.93 6.53
N THR A 137 -8.20 -8.23 6.37
CA THR A 137 -7.43 -9.26 7.07
C THR A 137 -6.11 -9.43 6.33
N VAL A 138 -5.03 -8.86 6.86
CA VAL A 138 -3.67 -9.19 6.44
C VAL A 138 -3.30 -10.52 7.09
N ARG A 139 -2.86 -11.51 6.30
CA ARG A 139 -2.25 -12.72 6.88
C ARG A 139 -0.92 -12.31 7.48
N VAL A 140 -0.90 -12.16 8.81
CA VAL A 140 0.34 -12.19 9.57
C VAL A 140 0.82 -13.63 9.52
N VAL A 141 1.94 -13.87 8.85
CA VAL A 141 2.64 -15.16 8.99
C VAL A 141 3.21 -15.14 10.40
N ASP A 142 2.66 -15.95 11.30
CA ASP A 142 3.28 -16.18 12.60
C ASP A 142 4.69 -16.73 12.34
N PRO A 143 5.76 -16.07 12.84
CA PRO A 143 7.07 -16.68 12.79
C PRO A 143 7.01 -18.01 13.57
N PRO A 144 7.62 -19.10 13.06
CA PRO A 144 7.63 -20.36 13.77
C PRO A 144 8.14 -20.13 15.19
N PRO A 145 7.52 -20.74 16.23
CA PRO A 145 7.92 -20.51 17.60
C PRO A 145 9.42 -20.79 17.72
N ALA A 146 10.17 -19.75 18.09
CA ALA A 146 11.60 -19.85 18.29
C ALA A 146 11.85 -20.99 19.27
N ARG A 147 12.36 -22.11 18.73
CA ARG A 147 12.83 -23.25 19.51
C ARG A 147 13.88 -22.69 20.44
N LYS A 148 13.54 -22.58 21.73
CA LYS A 148 14.45 -22.17 22.81
C LYS A 148 15.75 -22.96 22.64
N ARG A 149 16.79 -22.33 22.10
CA ARG A 149 18.15 -22.86 22.12
C ARG A 149 18.52 -22.90 23.59
N ARG A 150 18.50 -24.09 24.18
CA ARG A 150 19.18 -24.34 25.45
C ARG A 150 20.64 -23.94 25.21
N SER A 151 21.06 -22.80 25.76
CA SER A 151 22.46 -22.55 26.01
C SER A 151 22.89 -23.60 27.03
N THR A 152 23.44 -24.71 26.58
CA THR A 152 24.27 -25.56 27.43
C THR A 152 25.55 -24.78 27.68
N SER A 153 25.54 -23.98 28.74
CA SER A 153 26.77 -23.62 29.44
C SER A 153 27.28 -24.88 30.13
N ALA A 154 28.18 -25.61 29.48
CA ALA A 154 29.09 -26.54 30.14
C ALA A 154 30.48 -25.89 29.98
N ALA A 155 30.91 -25.16 31.01
CA ALA A 155 31.68 -25.69 32.13
C ALA A 155 33.16 -25.64 31.79
N TRP A 156 33.79 -24.58 32.27
CA TRP A 156 35.23 -24.44 32.40
C TRP A 156 35.85 -25.62 33.16
N ALA A 157 37.05 -25.98 32.72
CA ALA A 157 37.94 -26.93 33.36
C ALA A 157 38.19 -26.61 34.84
N ARG A 158 38.35 -27.66 35.66
CA ARG A 158 39.52 -27.80 36.53
C ARG A 158 39.66 -29.22 37.05
N SER A 159 40.90 -29.67 36.93
CA SER A 159 41.45 -30.98 37.24
C SER A 159 41.57 -31.20 38.76
N SER A 160 41.64 -32.48 39.10
CA SER A 160 42.53 -33.08 40.11
C SER A 160 42.32 -32.74 41.59
N SER A 161 41.95 -33.78 42.32
CA SER A 161 42.80 -34.48 43.31
C SER A 161 42.11 -34.74 44.65
N ALA A 162 41.96 -36.04 44.92
CA ALA A 162 42.22 -36.75 46.16
C ALA A 162 42.20 -35.98 47.49
N THR A 163 41.46 -36.50 48.48
CA THR A 163 42.04 -37.21 49.65
C THR A 163 41.03 -37.32 50.81
N ARG A 164 40.83 -38.57 51.24
CA ARG A 164 40.53 -39.08 52.60
C ARG A 164 39.35 -38.56 53.43
N ALA A 165 38.50 -39.55 53.74
CA ALA A 165 38.36 -40.21 55.04
C ALA A 165 37.54 -39.54 56.16
N SER A 166 36.87 -40.45 56.88
CA SER A 166 36.24 -40.32 58.21
C SER A 166 35.06 -39.37 58.26
N GLY A 167 33.90 -39.72 58.82
CA GLY A 167 33.57 -40.81 59.73
C GLY A 167 32.52 -40.26 60.69
N VAL A 168 31.76 -41.19 61.28
CA VAL A 168 31.04 -41.04 62.55
C VAL A 168 29.66 -40.33 62.52
N ARG A 169 28.62 -41.17 62.43
CA ARG A 169 27.71 -41.58 63.53
C ARG A 169 26.86 -40.53 64.27
N CYS A 170 25.58 -40.92 64.43
CA CYS A 170 24.61 -40.57 65.49
C CYS A 170 24.16 -39.09 65.56
N GLY A 171 22.89 -38.77 65.83
CA GLY A 171 21.75 -39.61 66.17
C GLY A 171 20.64 -38.74 66.80
N ARG A 172 19.44 -39.32 66.75
CA ARG A 172 18.34 -39.20 67.71
C ARG A 172 17.53 -37.90 67.80
N CYS A 173 16.28 -38.10 67.40
CA CYS A 173 15.02 -37.56 67.91
C CYS A 173 15.04 -37.05 69.35
N SER A 174 14.27 -35.99 69.58
CA SER A 174 13.35 -35.90 70.71
C SER A 174 11.93 -36.14 70.21
#